data_AF-A0A921I3X7-F1
#
_entry.id   AF-A0A921I3X7-F1
#
_cell.length_a   1.000
_cell.length_b   1.000
_cell.length_c   1.000
_cell.angle_alpha   90.00
_cell.angle_beta   90.00
_cell.angle_gamma   90.00
#
_symmetry.space_group_name_H-M   'P 1'
#
loop_
_entity.id
_entity.type
_entity.pdbx_description
1 polymer ?
#
loop_
_entity_poly.entity_id
_entity_poly.type
_entity_poly.pdbx_seq_one_letter_code
_entity_poly.pdbx_strand_id
1 'polypeptide(L)' 'MIDGNSIIVSSPEVAFPIAVRYAWADNPICNLYNGVNLPASPFRTDDWQGITYGNK' A
#
# COMPACT_ATOMS: atom_id res chain seq x y z
N MET A 1 -8.23 6.95 -6.68
CA MET A 1 -9.26 6.70 -7.71
C MET A 1 -9.11 5.27 -8.19
N ILE A 2 -10.19 4.58 -8.59
CA ILE A 2 -10.10 3.27 -9.25
C ILE A 2 -10.31 3.50 -10.75
N ASP A 3 -9.44 2.92 -11.57
CA ASP A 3 -9.52 2.93 -13.02
C ASP A 3 -9.48 1.47 -13.53
N GLY A 4 -10.65 0.91 -13.83
CA GLY A 4 -10.81 -0.50 -14.16
C GLY A 4 -10.30 -1.42 -13.04
N ASN A 5 -9.22 -2.15 -13.33
CA ASN A 5 -8.54 -3.06 -12.39
C ASN A 5 -7.36 -2.40 -11.65
N SER A 6 -7.13 -1.11 -11.86
CA SER A 6 -6.00 -0.38 -11.29
C SER A 6 -6.45 0.64 -10.26
N ILE A 7 -5.58 0.92 -9.29
CA ILE A 7 -5.79 1.97 -8.29
C ILE A 7 -4.78 3.08 -8.57
N ILE A 8 -5.29 4.28 -8.81
CA ILE A 8 -4.47 5.49 -8.99
C ILE A 8 -4.30 6.17 -7.64
N VAL A 9 -3.03 6.35 -7.27
CA VAL A 9 -2.57 7.02 -6.05
C VAL A 9 -1.79 8.28 -6.39
N SER A 10 -1.90 9.29 -5.55
CA SER A 10 -1.16 10.55 -5.68
C SER A 10 -0.97 11.21 -4.31
N SER A 11 0.12 11.96 -4.15
CA SER A 11 0.35 12.79 -2.96
C SER A 11 0.93 14.14 -3.39
N PRO A 12 0.39 15.28 -2.90
CA PRO A 12 0.99 16.60 -3.16
C PRO A 12 2.43 16.73 -2.66
N GLU A 13 2.82 15.95 -1.67
CA GLU A 13 4.15 15.97 -1.05
C GLU A 13 5.16 15.07 -1.80
N VAL A 14 4.69 14.21 -2.71
CA VAL A 14 5.53 13.23 -3.43
C VAL A 14 5.36 13.42 -4.93
N ALA A 15 6.24 14.23 -5.53
CA ALA A 15 6.17 14.56 -6.96
C ALA A 15 6.41 13.36 -7.88
N PHE A 16 7.28 12.42 -7.48
CA PHE A 16 7.67 11.25 -8.27
C PHE A 16 7.56 9.98 -7.41
N PRO A 17 6.36 9.41 -7.24
CA PRO A 17 6.17 8.21 -6.44
C PRO A 17 6.84 7.00 -7.11
N ILE A 18 7.75 6.33 -6.38
CA ILE A 18 8.42 5.09 -6.83
C ILE A 18 7.91 3.83 -6.13
N ALA A 19 7.17 4.00 -5.04
CA ALA A 19 6.66 2.91 -4.23
C ALA A 19 5.45 3.35 -3.40
N VAL A 20 4.62 2.38 -3.02
CA VAL A 20 3.43 2.56 -2.17
C VAL A 20 3.44 1.50 -1.09
N ARG A 21 2.97 1.89 0.10
CA ARG A 21 2.70 1.00 1.23
C ARG A 21 1.27 1.22 1.69
N TYR A 22 0.50 0.14 1.74
CA TYR A 22 -0.89 0.15 2.18
C TYR A 22 -1.01 -0.55 3.54
N ALA A 23 -1.77 0.06 4.46
CA ALA A 23 -2.01 -0.46 5.80
C ALA A 23 -0.72 -0.82 6.60
N TRP A 24 0.30 0.03 6.52
CA TRP A 24 1.61 -0.16 7.20
C TRP A 24 1.62 0.24 8.69
N ALA A 25 0.64 1.00 9.18
CA ALA A 25 0.61 1.43 10.57
C ALA A 25 0.12 0.31 11.52
N ASP A 26 0.25 0.51 12.84
CA ASP A 26 -0.13 -0.49 13.87
C ASP A 26 -1.65 -0.76 13.92
N ASN A 27 -2.48 0.24 13.58
CA ASN A 27 -3.93 0.10 13.46
C ASN A 27 -4.52 1.15 12.50
N PRO A 28 -4.28 1.02 11.18
CA PRO A 28 -4.72 2.00 10.20
C PRO A 28 -6.21 1.80 9.90
N ILE A 29 -6.90 2.91 9.63
CA ILE A 29 -8.24 2.84 9.02
C ILE A 29 -8.04 2.43 7.56
N CYS A 30 -8.56 1.24 7.21
CA CYS A 30 -8.43 0.66 5.88
C CYS A 30 -9.75 0.79 5.09
N ASN A 31 -9.66 1.29 3.86
CA ASN A 31 -10.81 1.57 2.99
C ASN A 31 -10.73 0.91 1.60
N LEU A 32 -9.80 -0.02 1.37
CA LEU A 32 -9.65 -0.70 0.08
C LEU A 32 -10.33 -2.07 0.10
N TYR A 33 -11.38 -2.20 -0.70
CA TYR A 33 -12.17 -3.41 -0.84
C TYR A 33 -12.29 -3.79 -2.32
N ASN A 34 -12.37 -5.10 -2.60
CA ASN A 34 -12.62 -5.60 -3.95
C ASN A 34 -14.12 -5.65 -4.28
N GLY A 35 -14.46 -6.04 -5.51
CA GLY A 35 -15.85 -6.11 -5.98
C GLY A 35 -16.75 -7.13 -5.26
N VAL A 36 -16.21 -7.95 -4.37
CA VAL A 36 -16.97 -8.88 -3.52
C VAL A 36 -16.95 -8.47 -2.04
N ASN A 37 -16.62 -7.21 -1.74
CA ASN A 37 -16.55 -6.63 -0.39
C ASN A 37 -15.54 -7.30 0.55
N LEU A 38 -14.48 -7.89 0.01
CA LEU A 38 -13.36 -8.36 0.82
C LEU A 38 -12.30 -7.26 0.94
N PRO A 39 -11.76 -7.03 2.15
CA PRO A 39 -10.70 -6.04 2.35
C PRO A 39 -9.41 -6.50 1.68
N ALA A 40 -8.64 -5.55 1.14
CA ALA A 40 -7.29 -5.82 0.70
C ALA A 40 -6.38 -6.08 1.92
N SER A 41 -5.55 -7.12 1.83
CA SER A 41 -4.47 -7.34 2.81
C SER A 41 -3.45 -6.20 2.74
N PRO A 42 -2.76 -5.86 3.84
CA PRO A 42 -1.62 -4.94 3.80
C PRO A 42 -0.58 -5.38 2.77
N PHE A 43 -0.01 -4.43 2.03
CA PHE A 43 0.99 -4.72 1.01
C PHE A 43 1.94 -3.54 0.78
N ARG A 44 3.04 -3.81 0.11
CA ARG A 44 4.02 -2.82 -0.37
C ARG A 44 4.49 -3.18 -1.77
N THR A 45 4.92 -2.18 -2.53
CA THR A 45 5.40 -2.37 -3.92
C THR A 45 6.92 -2.23 -4.06
N ASP A 46 7.63 -2.06 -2.95
CA ASP A 46 9.08 -1.90 -2.93
C ASP A 46 9.80 -3.11 -2.32
N ASP A 47 11.03 -3.34 -2.79
CA ASP A 47 11.88 -4.46 -2.36
C ASP A 47 12.92 -4.07 -1.29
N TRP A 48 12.73 -2.94 -0.59
CA TRP A 48 13.71 -2.50 0.42
C TRP A 48 13.77 -3.47 1.60
N GLN A 49 14.98 -3.69 2.12
CA GLN A 49 15.15 -4.56 3.28
C GLN A 49 14.52 -3.94 4.52
N GLY A 50 13.74 -4.73 5.25
CA GLY A 50 13.16 -4.32 6.53
C GLY A 50 14.22 -4.29 7.64
N ILE A 51 13.92 -3.62 8.75
CA ILE A 51 14.84 -3.53 9.90
C ILE A 51 15.16 -4.91 10.53
N THR A 52 14.31 -5.90 10.31
CA THR A 52 14.50 -7.29 10.77
C THR A 52 15.24 -8.16 9.76
N TYR A 53 15.53 -7.65 8.56
CA TYR A 53 16.23 -8.44 7.55
C TYR A 53 17.64 -8.83 8.03
N GLY A 54 17.90 -10.14 8.07
CA GLY A 54 19.18 -10.68 8.53
C GLY A 54 19.34 -10.74 10.07
N ASN A 55 18.38 -10.24 10.84
CA ASN A 55 18.37 -10.37 12.30
C ASN A 55 17.56 -11.62 12.65
N LYS A 56 18.26 -12.69 13.04
CA LYS A 56 17.69 -14.00 13.37
C LYS A 56 17.90 -14.33 14.84
#